data_AF-A0A929YUP8-F1
#
_entry.id   AF-A0A929YUP8-F1
#
_cell.length_a   1.000
_cell.length_b   1.000
_cell.length_c   1.000
_cell.angle_alpha   90.00
_cell.angle_beta   90.00
_cell.angle_gamma   90.00
#
_symmetry.space_group_name_H-M   'P 1'
#
loop_
_entity.id
_entity.type
_entity.pdbx_description
1 polymer ?
#
loop_
_entity_poly.entity_id
_entity_poly.type
_entity_poly.pdbx_seq_one_letter_code
_entity_poly.pdbx_strand_id
1 'polypeptide(L)'
;MSTSSTSSLVPRYAAHRVRLGDFVACLPLVSWQVEGGFTLRSFVEEGERTIFLSGTLELHHPDFPLCTDAGAIQEVPLETLARMVASAEGWELRYSGQLLLPPP
;
A
#
# COMPACT_ATOMS: atom_id res chain seq x y z
N MET A 1 29.30 17.07 9.84
CA MET A 1 29.33 15.65 9.42
C MET A 1 28.05 15.38 8.68
N SER A 2 28.10 15.44 7.35
CA SER A 2 26.95 15.15 6.49
C SER A 2 26.92 13.64 6.28
N THR A 3 26.11 12.93 7.06
CA THR A 3 25.85 11.51 6.82
C THR A 3 24.89 11.41 5.64
N SER A 4 25.41 10.96 4.51
CA SER A 4 24.70 10.71 3.26
C SER A 4 23.36 10.04 3.50
N SER A 5 22.28 10.76 3.21
CA SER A 5 20.91 10.25 3.17
C SER A 5 20.85 9.08 2.19
N THR A 6 20.95 7.85 2.70
CA THR A 6 20.72 6.65 1.89
C THR A 6 19.22 6.43 1.81
N SER A 7 18.52 7.40 1.23
CA SER A 7 17.09 7.34 0.98
C SER A 7 16.92 7.67 -0.48
N SER A 8 16.59 6.68 -1.33
CA SER A 8 15.79 6.90 -2.56
C SER A 8 15.83 5.75 -3.59
N LEU A 9 16.33 4.53 -3.32
CA LEU A 9 16.27 3.49 -4.35
C LEU A 9 14.94 2.72 -4.41
N VAL A 10 14.15 2.72 -3.34
CA VAL A 10 12.99 1.83 -3.22
C VAL A 10 11.72 2.53 -3.74
N PRO A 11 10.93 1.88 -4.63
CA PRO A 11 9.74 2.49 -5.20
C PRO A 11 8.68 2.81 -4.15
N ARG A 12 7.88 3.84 -4.44
CA ARG A 12 6.68 4.20 -3.69
C ARG A 12 5.46 4.00 -4.59
N TYR A 13 4.38 3.46 -4.06
CA TYR A 13 3.18 3.17 -4.84
C TYR A 13 2.01 4.00 -4.32
N ALA A 14 1.46 4.84 -5.17
CA ALA A 14 0.21 5.53 -4.92
C ALA A 14 -0.93 4.81 -5.66
N ALA A 15 -2.09 4.69 -5.04
CA ALA A 15 -3.25 4.03 -5.64
C ALA A 15 -4.56 4.69 -5.22
N HIS A 16 -5.68 4.25 -5.78
CA HIS A 16 -6.99 4.72 -5.34
C HIS A 16 -7.36 4.15 -3.97
N ARG A 17 -6.99 2.88 -3.73
CA ARG A 17 -7.32 2.15 -2.51
C ARG A 17 -6.17 1.26 -2.07
N VAL A 18 -6.10 0.98 -0.78
CA VAL A 18 -5.35 -0.14 -0.21
C VAL A 18 -6.29 -1.05 0.55
N ARG A 19 -6.04 -2.36 0.51
CA ARG A 19 -6.79 -3.39 1.23
C ARG A 19 -5.84 -4.23 2.11
N LEU A 20 -6.23 -4.45 3.36
CA LEU A 20 -5.63 -5.40 4.30
C LEU A 20 -6.75 -6.25 4.90
N GLY A 21 -6.74 -7.56 4.67
CA GLY A 21 -7.84 -8.42 5.09
C GLY A 21 -9.18 -7.89 4.57
N ASP A 22 -10.05 -7.50 5.49
CA ASP A 22 -11.40 -6.99 5.21
C ASP A 22 -11.48 -5.49 5.22
N PHE A 23 -10.37 -4.81 5.46
CA PHE A 23 -10.35 -3.37 5.63
C PHE A 23 -9.80 -2.68 4.40
N VAL A 24 -10.44 -1.59 4.00
CA VAL A 24 -10.03 -0.76 2.87
C VAL A 24 -9.87 0.70 3.30
N ALA A 25 -8.87 1.38 2.75
CA ALA A 25 -8.71 2.82 2.88
C ALA A 25 -8.39 3.47 1.53
N CYS A 26 -8.78 4.73 1.37
CA CYS A 26 -8.61 5.48 0.13
C CYS A 26 -7.28 6.25 0.09
N LEU A 27 -6.80 6.49 -1.14
CA LEU A 27 -5.63 7.32 -1.47
C LEU A 27 -4.35 7.00 -0.68
N PRO A 28 -3.92 5.74 -0.64
CA PRO A 28 -2.67 5.35 0.02
C PRO A 28 -1.43 5.79 -0.77
N LEU A 29 -0.36 6.04 -0.03
CA LEU A 29 1.02 5.93 -0.47
C LEU A 29 1.67 4.77 0.31
N VAL A 30 2.02 3.70 -0.38
CA VAL A 30 2.76 2.55 0.16
C VAL A 30 4.24 2.75 -0.15
N SER A 31 5.09 2.79 0.88
CA SER A 31 6.54 2.87 0.71
C SER A 31 7.23 1.67 1.33
N TRP A 32 8.14 1.05 0.59
CA TRP A 32 8.95 -0.06 1.09
C TRP A 32 10.05 0.45 2.04
N GLN A 33 10.30 -0.29 3.12
CA GLN A 33 11.37 -0.02 4.08
C GLN A 33 12.58 -0.92 3.80
N VAL A 34 13.80 -0.36 3.94
CA VAL A 34 15.07 -1.07 3.64
C VAL A 34 15.21 -2.39 4.42
N GLU A 35 14.62 -2.47 5.61
CA GLU A 35 14.67 -3.65 6.49
C GLU A 35 13.65 -4.75 6.14
N GLY A 36 12.84 -4.56 5.09
CA GLY A 36 11.80 -5.51 4.71
C GLY A 36 10.50 -5.17 5.45
N GLY A 37 9.67 -4.35 4.82
CA GLY A 37 8.41 -3.91 5.40
C GLY A 37 7.77 -2.80 4.59
N PHE A 38 6.57 -2.39 4.98
CA PHE A 38 5.85 -1.30 4.32
C PHE A 38 5.49 -0.21 5.32
N THR A 39 5.37 1.00 4.79
CA THR A 39 4.70 2.10 5.48
C THR A 39 3.52 2.56 4.65
N LEU A 40 2.43 2.87 5.35
CA LEU A 40 1.22 3.47 4.77
C LEU A 40 1.08 4.91 5.26
N ARG A 41 0.89 5.82 4.31
CA ARG A 41 0.58 7.23 4.56
C ARG A 41 -0.40 7.74 3.52
N SER A 42 -1.08 8.85 3.80
CA SER A 42 -1.93 9.47 2.80
C SER A 42 -1.09 9.96 1.62
N PHE A 43 -1.55 9.71 0.41
CA PHE A 43 -0.97 10.32 -0.77
C PHE A 43 -1.40 11.79 -0.84
N VAL A 44 -0.43 12.71 -0.77
CA VAL A 44 -0.67 14.16 -0.81
C VAL A 44 -0.09 14.78 -2.07
N GLU A 45 1.10 14.33 -2.46
CA GLU A 45 1.80 14.83 -3.64
C GLU A 45 2.71 13.75 -4.23
N GLU A 46 2.99 13.89 -5.53
CA GLU A 46 3.97 13.07 -6.22
C GLU A 46 5.39 13.45 -5.77
N GLY A 47 6.19 12.45 -5.44
CA GLY A 47 7.63 12.63 -5.25
C GLY A 47 8.43 11.64 -6.11
N GLU A 48 9.77 11.74 -6.01
CA GLU A 48 10.68 10.83 -6.72
C GLU A 48 10.28 9.34 -6.63
N ARG A 49 10.20 8.66 -7.77
CA ARG A 49 9.90 7.22 -7.88
C ARG A 49 8.54 6.82 -7.29
N THR A 50 7.58 7.74 -7.29
CA THR A 50 6.18 7.41 -7.04
C THR A 50 5.59 6.82 -8.30
N ILE A 51 5.00 5.62 -8.19
CA ILE A 51 4.32 4.92 -9.26
C ILE A 51 2.82 4.95 -8.95
N PHE A 52 2.03 5.48 -9.87
CA PHE A 52 0.58 5.51 -9.75
C PHE A 52 -0.04 4.24 -10.34
N LEU A 53 -0.81 3.55 -9.52
CA LEU A 53 -1.53 2.34 -9.91
C LEU A 53 -3.03 2.61 -9.87
N SER A 54 -3.70 2.50 -11.01
CA SER A 54 -5.14 2.70 -11.11
C SER A 54 -5.87 1.44 -10.64
N GLY A 55 -6.00 1.30 -9.32
CA GLY A 55 -6.68 0.17 -8.72
C GLY A 55 -6.54 0.11 -7.22
N THR A 56 -6.57 -1.11 -6.69
CA THR A 56 -6.39 -1.40 -5.27
C THR A 56 -5.05 -2.09 -5.06
N LEU A 57 -4.25 -1.55 -4.15
CA LEU A 57 -3.11 -2.25 -3.59
C LEU A 57 -3.59 -3.20 -2.50
N GLU A 58 -3.10 -4.43 -2.49
CA GLU A 58 -3.43 -5.40 -1.45
C GLU A 58 -2.17 -5.72 -0.67
N LEU A 59 -2.22 -5.57 0.64
CA LEU A 59 -1.18 -6.03 1.55
C LEU A 59 -1.66 -7.32 2.21
N HIS A 60 -0.97 -8.40 1.90
CA HIS A 60 -1.30 -9.76 2.34
C HIS A 60 -0.41 -10.15 3.52
N HIS A 61 -1.01 -10.73 4.53
CA HIS A 61 -0.31 -11.32 5.67
C HIS A 61 -1.13 -12.49 6.22
N PRO A 62 -0.51 -13.61 6.66
CA PRO A 62 -1.23 -14.78 7.14
C PRO A 62 -2.21 -14.49 8.29
N ASP A 63 -1.86 -13.56 9.19
CA ASP A 63 -2.71 -13.17 10.32
C ASP A 63 -3.87 -12.24 9.92
N PHE A 64 -3.86 -11.73 8.68
CA PHE A 64 -4.87 -10.84 8.13
C PHE A 64 -5.40 -11.39 6.79
N PRO A 65 -6.04 -12.57 6.79
CA PRO A 65 -6.52 -13.19 5.57
C PRO A 65 -7.58 -12.30 4.89
N LEU A 66 -7.52 -12.21 3.56
CA LEU A 66 -8.58 -11.55 2.79
C LEU A 66 -9.86 -12.37 2.90
N CYS A 67 -10.97 -11.79 3.39
CA CYS A 67 -12.27 -12.43 3.24
C CYS A 67 -12.67 -12.40 1.76
N THR A 68 -13.19 -13.53 1.30
CA THR A 68 -13.68 -13.72 -0.07
C THR A 68 -15.10 -13.17 -0.26
N ASP A 69 -15.80 -12.85 0.83
CA ASP A 69 -17.16 -12.31 0.78
C ASP A 69 -17.12 -10.79 0.55
N ALA A 70 -17.45 -10.38 -0.68
CA ALA A 70 -17.45 -8.98 -1.10
C ALA A 70 -18.33 -8.05 -0.23
N GLY A 71 -19.31 -8.62 0.49
CA GLY A 71 -20.19 -7.87 1.41
C GLY A 71 -19.58 -7.54 2.78
N ALA A 72 -18.39 -8.06 3.10
CA ALA A 72 -17.74 -7.89 4.40
C ALA A 72 -16.62 -6.82 4.40
N ILE A 73 -16.36 -6.15 3.27
CA ILE A 73 -15.31 -5.15 3.19
C ILE A 73 -15.71 -3.87 3.93
N GLN A 74 -14.91 -3.49 4.92
CA GLN A 74 -15.12 -2.32 5.76
C GLN A 74 -14.15 -1.19 5.36
N GLU A 75 -14.70 -0.02 5.03
CA GLU A 75 -13.87 1.18 4.85
C GLU A 75 -13.44 1.74 6.23
N VAL A 76 -12.16 1.99 6.40
CA VAL A 76 -11.56 2.50 7.65
C VAL A 76 -10.59 3.64 7.36
N PRO A 77 -10.30 4.51 8.34
CA PRO A 77 -9.26 5.51 8.21
C PRO A 77 -7.90 4.86 7.89
N LEU A 78 -7.13 5.48 7.00
CA LEU A 78 -5.82 4.95 6.58
C LEU A 78 -4.85 4.75 7.75
N GLU A 79 -4.94 5.59 8.78
CA GLU A 79 -4.16 5.46 10.02
C GLU A 79 -4.39 4.12 10.73
N THR A 80 -5.60 3.55 10.62
CA THR A 80 -5.92 2.23 11.17
C THR A 80 -5.11 1.16 10.46
N LEU A 81 -5.07 1.20 9.12
CA LEU A 81 -4.27 0.26 8.33
C LEU A 81 -2.78 0.45 8.55
N ALA A 82 -2.32 1.71 8.68
CA ALA A 82 -0.92 2.00 8.97
C ALA A 82 -0.45 1.38 10.30
N ARG A 83 -1.30 1.40 11.34
CA ARG A 83 -1.00 0.71 12.62
C ARG A 83 -0.96 -0.80 12.45
N MET A 84 -1.85 -1.38 11.65
CA MET A 84 -1.86 -2.82 11.38
C MET A 84 -0.57 -3.26 10.66
N VAL A 85 -0.17 -2.54 9.61
CA VAL A 85 1.09 -2.80 8.91
C VAL A 85 2.27 -2.72 9.86
N ALA A 86 2.31 -1.70 10.73
CA ALA A 86 3.40 -1.52 11.68
C ALA A 86 3.44 -2.59 12.80
N SER A 87 2.34 -3.33 13.02
CA SER A 87 2.25 -4.34 14.08
C SER A 87 2.76 -5.73 13.67
N ALA A 88 3.05 -5.95 12.38
CA ALA A 88 3.48 -7.25 11.86
C ALA A 88 4.52 -7.09 10.75
N GLU A 89 5.39 -8.08 10.61
CA GLU A 89 6.38 -8.19 9.54
C GLU A 89 5.92 -9.21 8.49
N GLY A 90 6.64 -9.34 7.37
CA GLY A 90 6.32 -10.39 6.38
C GLY A 90 5.09 -10.13 5.51
N TRP A 91 4.68 -8.86 5.40
CA TRP A 91 3.66 -8.44 4.45
C TRP A 91 4.11 -8.66 3.00
N GLU A 92 3.18 -9.06 2.13
CA GLU A 92 3.37 -9.11 0.69
C GLU A 92 2.49 -8.06 -0.01
N LEU A 93 3.08 -7.26 -0.90
CA LEU A 93 2.33 -6.31 -1.72
C LEU A 93 1.88 -6.98 -3.02
N ARG A 94 0.58 -6.93 -3.30
CA ARG A 94 -0.04 -7.35 -4.56
C ARG A 94 -0.84 -6.21 -5.15
N TYR A 95 -0.99 -6.22 -6.47
CA TYR A 95 -1.81 -5.25 -7.18
C TYR A 95 -3.05 -5.93 -7.74
N SER A 96 -4.21 -5.36 -7.43
CA SER A 96 -5.51 -5.78 -7.94
C SER A 96 -6.15 -4.61 -8.68
N GLY A 97 -6.00 -4.62 -9.99
CA GLY A 97 -6.60 -3.64 -10.89
C GLY A 97 -6.54 -4.10 -12.33
N GLN A 98 -7.48 -3.64 -13.15
CA GLN A 98 -7.36 -3.80 -14.58
C GLN A 98 -6.17 -2.95 -15.05
N LEU A 99 -5.19 -3.58 -15.71
CA LEU A 99 -4.30 -2.82 -16.59
C LEU A 99 -5.22 -2.16 -17.62
N LEU A 100 -5.47 -0.86 -17.49
CA LEU A 100 -6.09 -0.07 -18.54
C LEU A 100 -5.10 -0.07 -19.71
N LEU A 101 -5.18 -1.11 -20.55
CA LEU A 101 -4.61 -1.05 -21.88
C LEU A 101 -5.31 0.13 -22.57
N PRO A 102 -4.56 1.08 -23.16
CA PRO A 102 -5.20 2.12 -23.95
C PRO A 102 -6.07 1.46 -25.04
N PRO A 103 -7.21 2.07 -25.42
CA PRO A 103 -7.99 1.58 -26.55
C PRO A 103 -7.10 1.51 -27.81
N PRO A 104 -7.34 0.53 -28.70
CA PRO A 104 -6.53 0.29 -29.89
C PRO A 104 -6.50 1.49 -30.84
#